data_AF-K1R3Y9-F1
#
_entry.id   AF-K1R3Y9-F1
#
_cell.length_a   1.000
_cell.length_b   1.000
_cell.length_c   1.000
_cell.angle_alpha   90.00
_cell.angle_beta   90.00
_cell.angle_gamma   90.00
#
_symmetry.space_group_name_H-M   'P 1'
#
loop_
_entity.id
_entity.type
_entity.pdbx_description
1 polymer ?
#
loop_
_entity_poly.entity_id
_entity_poly.type
_entity_poly.pdbx_seq_one_letter_code
_entity_poly.pdbx_strand_id
1 'polypeptide(L)'
;MEKNERIKTDIPGRFSVYNSLAAISVALRLGCSTENIKTALENVKVPGRSELVDNKLGLTIMVDYAHSPESLENILQAVKSYTRGKV
;
A
#
# COMPACT_ATOMS: atom_id res chain seq x y z
N MET A 1 19.96 8.57 -18.41
CA MET A 1 20.27 7.29 -17.74
C MET A 1 18.98 6.77 -17.15
N GLU A 2 18.38 5.75 -17.75
CA GLU A 2 17.23 5.05 -17.16
C GLU A 2 17.72 4.27 -15.94
N LYS A 3 17.50 4.81 -14.74
CA LYS A 3 17.70 4.07 -13.50
C LYS A 3 16.40 3.34 -13.17
N ASN A 4 16.38 2.04 -13.43
CA ASN A 4 15.32 1.17 -12.93
C ASN A 4 15.61 0.81 -11.47
N GLU A 5 14.82 1.37 -10.56
CA GLU A 5 14.91 1.15 -9.11
C GLU A 5 13.74 0.28 -8.65
N ARG A 6 14.04 -0.75 -7.85
CA ARG A 6 13.00 -1.60 -7.28
C ARG A 6 12.46 -0.98 -5.99
N ILE A 7 11.19 -0.60 -6.00
CA ILE A 7 10.48 -0.02 -4.87
C ILE A 7 9.55 -1.07 -4.25
N LYS A 8 9.49 -1.08 -2.92
CA LYS A 8 8.55 -1.87 -2.13
C LYS A 8 7.70 -0.90 -1.32
N THR A 9 6.41 -1.19 -1.21
CA THR A 9 5.46 -0.44 -0.39
C THR A 9 4.75 -1.39 0.56
N ASP A 10 4.50 -0.94 1.79
CA ASP A 10 3.83 -1.73 2.83
C ASP A 10 2.31 -1.83 2.59
N ILE A 11 1.73 -0.91 1.81
CA ILE A 11 0.29 -0.91 1.53
C ILE A 11 0.00 -1.85 0.35
N PRO A 12 -0.80 -2.92 0.53
CA PRO A 12 -1.13 -3.87 -0.53
C PRO A 12 -2.09 -3.28 -1.57
N GLY A 13 -2.05 -3.84 -2.79
CA GLY A 13 -2.98 -3.55 -3.87
C GLY A 13 -2.41 -2.67 -4.99
N ARG A 14 -3.01 -2.74 -6.19
CA ARG A 14 -2.54 -1.97 -7.37
C ARG A 14 -2.70 -0.47 -7.20
N PHE A 15 -3.73 -0.01 -6.49
CA PHE A 15 -3.94 1.41 -6.20
C PHE A 15 -2.74 2.01 -5.42
N SER A 16 -2.14 1.23 -4.52
CA SER A 16 -0.94 1.64 -3.76
C SER A 16 0.24 1.92 -4.68
N VAL A 17 0.38 1.15 -5.77
CA VAL A 17 1.42 1.39 -6.79
C VAL A 17 1.23 2.75 -7.47
N TYR A 18 0.00 3.06 -7.92
CA TYR A 18 -0.29 4.34 -8.54
C TYR A 18 -0.09 5.53 -7.58
N ASN A 19 -0.57 5.40 -6.34
CA ASN A 19 -0.38 6.42 -5.32
C ASN A 19 1.11 6.62 -4.98
N SER A 20 1.86 5.53 -4.88
CA SER A 20 3.31 5.58 -4.65
C SER A 20 4.03 6.26 -5.81
N LEU A 21 3.68 5.97 -7.06
CA LEU A 21 4.27 6.64 -8.23
C LEU A 21 4.00 8.15 -8.23
N ALA A 22 2.78 8.57 -7.88
CA ALA A 22 2.45 9.99 -7.74
C ALA A 22 3.28 10.64 -6.62
N ALA A 23 3.39 9.99 -5.46
CA ALA A 23 4.20 10.48 -4.33
C ALA A 23 5.69 10.57 -4.68
N ILE A 24 6.25 9.55 -5.34
CA ILE A 24 7.65 9.54 -5.84
C ILE A 24 7.88 10.73 -6.77
N SER A 25 6.96 10.97 -7.72
CA SER A 25 7.09 12.05 -8.71
C SER A 25 7.18 13.43 -8.03
N VAL A 26 6.35 13.65 -7.01
CA VAL A 26 6.37 14.90 -6.22
C VAL A 26 7.63 14.98 -5.36
N ALA A 27 8.02 13.91 -4.66
CA ALA A 27 9.20 13.89 -3.79
C ALA A 27 10.50 14.14 -4.56
N LEU A 28 10.65 13.55 -5.75
CA LEU A 28 11.79 13.81 -6.65
C LEU A 28 11.84 15.28 -7.06
N ARG A 29 10.69 15.90 -7.37
CA ARG A 29 10.62 17.33 -7.72
C ARG A 29 10.99 18.24 -6.56
N LEU A 30 10.74 17.81 -5.32
CA LEU A 30 11.12 18.51 -4.10
C LEU A 30 12.58 18.26 -3.68
N GLY A 31 13.34 17.47 -4.45
CA GLY A 31 14.76 17.21 -4.18
C GLY A 31 15.03 16.13 -3.14
N CYS A 32 14.04 15.29 -2.81
CA CYS A 32 14.27 14.14 -1.95
C CYS A 32 15.16 13.10 -2.66
N SER A 33 16.10 12.49 -1.94
CA SER A 33 16.92 11.40 -2.46
C SER A 33 16.08 10.15 -2.71
N THR A 34 16.48 9.34 -3.69
CA THR A 34 15.82 8.07 -4.01
C THR A 34 15.84 7.09 -2.83
N GLU A 35 16.93 7.09 -2.05
CA GLU A 35 17.07 6.26 -0.84
C GLU A 35 16.06 6.63 0.26
N ASN A 36 15.84 7.94 0.48
CA ASN A 36 14.85 8.41 1.44
C ASN A 36 13.44 8.03 1.01
N ILE A 37 13.13 8.19 -0.28
CA ILE A 37 11.82 7.82 -0.84
C ILE A 37 11.56 6.32 -0.68
N LYS A 38 12.56 5.48 -0.98
CA LYS A 38 12.45 4.03 -0.87
C LYS A 38 12.23 3.58 0.58
N THR A 39 13.01 4.12 1.50
CA THR A 39 12.87 3.83 2.94
C THR A 39 11.50 4.27 3.47
N ALA A 40 11.02 5.45 3.04
CA ALA A 40 9.71 5.96 3.44
C ALA A 40 8.56 5.08 2.93
N LEU A 41 8.60 4.66 1.66
CA LEU A 41 7.57 3.81 1.08
C LEU A 41 7.55 2.40 1.67
N GLU A 42 8.71 1.85 2.02
CA GLU A 42 8.78 0.52 2.66
C GLU A 42 8.16 0.51 4.05
N ASN A 43 8.11 1.66 4.75
CA ASN A 43 7.57 1.78 6.10
C ASN A 43 6.26 2.59 6.16
N VAL A 44 5.65 2.89 5.01
CA VAL A 44 4.48 3.77 4.96
C VAL A 44 3.28 3.08 5.57
N LYS A 45 2.70 3.71 6.59
CA LYS A 45 1.44 3.28 7.20
C LYS A 45 0.45 4.42 7.16
N VAL A 46 -0.76 4.14 6.70
CA VAL A 46 -1.84 5.12 6.61
C VAL A 46 -3.02 4.59 7.42
N PRO A 47 -3.40 5.25 8.53
CA PRO A 47 -4.54 4.84 9.33
C PRO A 47 -5.81 4.70 8.47
N GLY A 48 -6.52 3.57 8.63
CA GLY A 48 -7.73 3.27 7.87
C GLY A 48 -7.54 2.91 6.39
N ARG A 49 -6.31 2.64 5.94
CA ARG A 49 -6.00 2.13 4.59
C ARG A 49 -5.23 0.82 4.67
N SER A 50 -5.90 -0.28 4.35
CA SER A 50 -5.34 -1.64 4.45
C SER A 50 -4.65 -1.91 5.79
N GLU A 51 -5.21 -1.40 6.89
CA GLU A 51 -4.59 -1.45 8.21
C GLU A 51 -4.85 -2.81 8.86
N LEU A 52 -3.79 -3.56 9.16
CA LEU A 52 -3.90 -4.82 9.90
C LEU A 52 -3.97 -4.56 11.40
N VAL A 53 -4.95 -5.19 12.05
CA VAL A 53 -5.19 -5.04 13.49
C VAL A 53 -4.82 -6.32 14.22
N ASP A 54 -3.84 -6.21 15.11
CA ASP A 54 -3.46 -7.31 16.01
C ASP A 54 -4.59 -7.65 16.97
N ASN A 55 -4.83 -8.94 17.17
CA ASN A 55 -5.82 -9.43 18.12
C ASN A 55 -5.34 -10.74 18.75
N LYS A 56 -5.87 -11.03 19.93
CA LYS A 56 -5.54 -12.23 20.70
C LYS A 56 -6.22 -13.50 20.17
N LEU A 57 -7.10 -13.38 19.17
CA LEU A 57 -7.88 -14.48 18.61
C LEU A 57 -7.19 -15.17 17.42
N GLY A 58 -6.02 -14.68 17.00
CA GLY A 58 -5.28 -15.23 15.87
C GLY A 58 -5.97 -15.00 14.51
N LEU A 59 -6.94 -14.08 14.45
CA LEU A 59 -7.63 -13.72 13.23
C LEU A 59 -6.84 -12.65 12.45
N THR A 60 -6.92 -12.66 11.12
CA THR A 60 -6.41 -11.54 10.33
C THR A 60 -7.54 -10.54 10.13
N ILE A 61 -7.47 -9.39 10.82
CA ILE A 61 -8.45 -8.32 10.72
C ILE A 61 -7.81 -7.16 9.95
N MET A 62 -8.48 -6.71 8.88
CA MET A 62 -8.04 -5.58 8.08
C MET A 62 -9.13 -4.50 8.07
N VAL A 63 -8.73 -3.26 8.36
CA VAL A 63 -9.61 -2.09 8.35
C VAL A 63 -9.29 -1.26 7.10
N ASP A 64 -10.32 -1.00 6.28
CA ASP A 64 -10.21 -0.13 5.12
C ASP A 64 -11.44 0.79 4.99
N TYR A 65 -11.20 2.04 4.59
CA TYR A 65 -12.23 3.06 4.40
C TYR A 65 -12.92 3.01 3.01
N ALA A 66 -12.75 1.94 2.23
CA ALA A 66 -13.39 1.76 0.93
C ALA A 66 -14.92 1.93 0.99
N HIS A 67 -15.40 3.12 0.65
CA HIS A 67 -16.81 3.50 0.68
C HIS A 67 -17.44 3.65 -0.72
N SER A 68 -16.63 3.57 -1.78
CA SER A 68 -17.11 3.49 -3.16
C SER A 68 -17.07 2.05 -3.67
N PRO A 69 -17.98 1.64 -4.59
CA PRO A 69 -17.98 0.29 -5.15
C PRO A 69 -16.63 -0.12 -5.76
N GLU A 70 -15.99 0.80 -6.48
CA GLU A 70 -14.67 0.59 -7.09
C GLU A 70 -13.57 0.40 -6.03
N SER A 71 -13.57 1.21 -4.97
CA SER A 71 -12.61 1.06 -3.88
C SER A 71 -12.77 -0.27 -3.14
N LEU A 72 -14.02 -0.73 -2.97
CA LEU A 72 -14.33 -2.00 -2.34
C LEU A 72 -13.88 -3.19 -3.22
N GLU A 73 -14.10 -3.12 -4.52
CA GLU A 73 -13.63 -4.16 -5.44
C GLU A 73 -12.10 -4.26 -5.44
N ASN A 74 -11.40 -3.12 -5.50
CA ASN A 74 -9.94 -3.08 -5.48
C ASN A 74 -9.35 -3.70 -4.22
N ILE A 75 -9.93 -3.41 -3.05
CA ILE A 75 -9.43 -3.97 -1.78
C ILE A 75 -9.73 -5.47 -1.69
N LEU A 76 -10.93 -5.91 -2.10
CA LEU A 76 -11.28 -7.34 -2.12
C LEU A 76 -10.38 -8.14 -3.06
N GLN A 77 -10.09 -7.62 -4.25
CA GLN A 77 -9.15 -8.25 -5.19
C GLN A 77 -7.74 -8.31 -4.61
N ALA A 78 -7.28 -7.25 -3.93
CA ALA A 78 -5.98 -7.27 -3.25
C ALA A 78 -5.95 -8.36 -2.17
N VAL A 79 -6.91 -8.39 -1.25
CA VAL A 79 -6.97 -9.35 -0.14
C VAL A 79 -7.06 -10.79 -0.62
N LYS A 80 -7.87 -11.04 -1.64
CA LYS A 80 -8.03 -12.38 -2.22
C LYS A 80 -6.72 -12.97 -2.75
N SER A 81 -5.73 -12.14 -3.12
CA SER A 81 -4.44 -12.62 -3.62
C SER A 81 -3.55 -13.25 -2.54
N TYR A 82 -3.75 -12.90 -1.27
CA TYR A 82 -2.97 -13.42 -0.14
C TYR A 82 -3.79 -14.18 0.90
N THR A 83 -5.12 -14.22 0.77
CA THR A 83 -5.99 -15.03 1.63
C THR A 83 -6.03 -16.48 1.16
N ARG A 84 -5.67 -17.43 2.04
CA ARG A 84 -5.79 -18.89 1.80
C ARG A 84 -7.21 -19.43 2.01
N GLY A 85 -8.04 -18.71 2.76
CA GLY A 85 -9.39 -19.10 3.13
C GLY A 85 -10.46 -18.24 2.45
N LYS A 86 -11.55 -17.96 3.18
CA LYS A 86 -12.58 -17.02 2.72
C LYS A 86 -12.20 -15.60 3.16
N VAL A 87 -12.52 -14.64 2.30
CA VAL A 87 -12.53 -13.20 2.60
C VAL A 87 -13.95 -12.84 3.01
#